data_AF-A0A947CLF2-F1
#
_entry.id   AF-A0A947CLF2-F1
#
_cell.length_a   1.000
_cell.length_b   1.000
_cell.length_c   1.000
_cell.angle_alpha   90.00
_cell.angle_beta   90.00
_cell.angle_gamma   90.00
#
_symmetry.space_group_name_H-M   'P 1'
#
loop_
_entity.id
_entity.type
_entity.pdbx_description
1 polymer ?
#
loop_
_entity_poly.entity_id
_entity_poly.type
_entity_poly.pdbx_seq_one_letter_code
_entity_poly.pdbx_strand_id
1 'polypeptide(L)'
;TRAIIGAPEDRYDDVGYVGATRVYQINDWLCGDLVDDFDGPLGSAWVPIGCSTAASGAGELILSALEGCSVAGIRSEREQLMLCGDFEITVNWRLGAWPEPSIGTDRAVQLAVCRANNDSESNTLAAIGRVDAWSATSCFGTPGEYWAWFDPMVWLGMPPDPCLTSLGTTPAPTTADNGVFRITRLGSSITCSYDEGAGWIDLAEEAVDDTAVFVQLFASSQGIPGQSFDPDPAPFDVAFSNLRIIDLSGPITPCPADLDGSGDVGFADLLSVLAAWGPCGGECPQDIDDSGDVGFADLLTVLSAWGPCG
;
A
#
# COMPACT_ATOMS: atom_id res chain seq x y z
N THR A 1 -26.27 3.51 39.53
CA THR A 1 -26.38 4.39 40.73
C THR A 1 -25.20 5.33 40.74
N ARG A 2 -25.41 6.62 40.41
CA ARG A 2 -24.35 7.60 40.03
C ARG A 2 -23.62 7.19 38.72
N ALA A 3 -23.16 8.06 37.80
CA ALA A 3 -22.68 9.47 37.82
C ALA A 3 -21.29 9.64 38.47
N ILE A 4 -20.36 10.48 38.01
CA ILE A 4 -20.31 11.47 36.90
C ILE A 4 -19.00 11.20 36.08
N ILE A 5 -18.50 11.93 35.08
CA ILE A 5 -18.65 13.36 34.66
C ILE A 5 -19.00 13.44 33.15
N GLY A 6 -18.33 14.30 32.36
CA GLY A 6 -18.41 14.47 30.90
C GLY A 6 -17.33 15.45 30.43
N ALA A 7 -16.81 15.25 29.22
CA ALA A 7 -15.78 16.03 28.50
C ALA A 7 -16.09 15.92 26.98
N PRO A 8 -15.34 16.52 26.03
CA PRO A 8 -15.90 16.92 24.74
C PRO A 8 -16.21 15.79 23.74
N GLU A 9 -17.10 16.11 22.80
CA GLU A 9 -17.23 15.42 21.52
C GLU A 9 -16.15 15.96 20.56
N ASP A 10 -15.01 15.26 20.40
CA ASP A 10 -14.32 15.03 19.12
C ASP A 10 -12.98 14.30 19.30
N ARG A 11 -12.55 13.54 18.28
CA ARG A 11 -11.25 12.82 18.14
C ARG A 11 -10.78 11.98 19.34
N TYR A 12 -11.38 10.80 19.54
CA TYR A 12 -10.71 9.47 19.64
C TYR A 12 -11.73 8.44 20.16
N ASP A 13 -12.18 7.54 19.30
CA ASP A 13 -13.05 6.41 19.69
C ASP A 13 -12.25 5.09 19.61
N ASP A 14 -12.39 4.25 20.64
CA ASP A 14 -11.73 2.94 20.75
C ASP A 14 -12.00 2.04 19.53
N VAL A 15 -10.99 1.27 19.09
CA VAL A 15 -11.14 0.24 18.03
C VAL A 15 -11.86 -1.00 18.60
N GLY A 16 -13.16 -0.84 18.85
CA GLY A 16 -14.05 -1.89 19.36
C GLY A 16 -14.47 -2.88 18.27
N TYR A 17 -14.11 -4.16 18.45
CA TYR A 17 -14.63 -5.25 17.62
C TYR A 17 -16.16 -5.42 17.79
N VAL A 18 -16.96 -4.92 16.85
CA VAL A 18 -18.43 -5.02 16.87
C VAL A 18 -18.98 -5.71 15.61
N GLY A 19 -19.08 -7.04 15.68
CA GLY A 19 -20.08 -7.85 14.97
C GLY A 19 -20.19 -7.70 13.44
N ALA A 20 -19.37 -8.48 12.70
CA ALA A 20 -19.61 -8.88 11.30
C ALA A 20 -19.82 -7.74 10.28
N THR A 21 -19.41 -6.52 10.60
CA THR A 21 -19.57 -5.34 9.76
C THR A 21 -18.19 -4.71 9.54
N ARG A 22 -17.71 -4.69 8.29
CA ARG A 22 -16.39 -4.15 7.94
C ARG A 22 -16.39 -2.62 8.13
N VAL A 23 -15.61 -2.11 9.08
CA VAL A 23 -15.38 -0.67 9.28
C VAL A 23 -14.07 -0.30 8.62
N TYR A 24 -14.13 0.04 7.33
CA TYR A 24 -13.09 0.88 6.72
C TYR A 24 -13.35 2.31 7.22
N GLN A 25 -12.42 2.92 7.96
CA GLN A 25 -12.53 4.34 8.27
C GLN A 25 -12.16 5.14 7.01
N ILE A 26 -13.09 5.98 6.56
CA ILE A 26 -13.00 6.71 5.30
C ILE A 26 -12.96 8.21 5.62
N ASN A 27 -11.78 8.81 5.45
CA ASN A 27 -11.49 10.13 4.88
C ASN A 27 -10.06 10.54 5.29
N ASP A 28 -9.34 11.21 4.38
CA ASP A 28 -8.00 11.79 4.57
C ASP A 28 -6.91 10.85 5.15
N TRP A 29 -6.35 10.02 4.25
CA TRP A 29 -5.11 9.22 4.36
C TRP A 29 -5.13 8.09 5.40
N LEU A 30 -4.77 6.87 4.97
CA LEU A 30 -4.73 5.69 5.84
C LEU A 30 -3.34 5.52 6.45
N CYS A 31 -3.07 6.28 7.50
CA CYS A 31 -1.95 6.08 8.42
C CYS A 31 -2.38 5.09 9.53
N GLY A 32 -2.38 3.79 9.22
CA GLY A 32 -2.77 2.74 10.17
C GLY A 32 -2.90 1.34 9.57
N ASP A 33 -2.97 0.35 10.45
CA ASP A 33 -3.06 -1.08 10.08
C ASP A 33 -4.38 -1.45 9.38
N LEU A 34 -4.29 -2.24 8.31
CA LEU A 34 -5.40 -2.91 7.65
C LEU A 34 -5.10 -4.41 7.49
N VAL A 35 -6.09 -5.25 7.79
CA VAL A 35 -6.05 -6.69 7.46
C VAL A 35 -7.34 -7.07 6.76
N ASP A 36 -7.24 -7.61 5.55
CA ASP A 36 -8.37 -8.17 4.78
C ASP A 36 -8.06 -9.66 4.51
N ASP A 37 -8.79 -10.54 5.19
CA ASP A 37 -8.79 -11.98 4.94
C ASP A 37 -9.67 -12.36 3.74
N PHE A 38 -10.36 -11.38 3.13
CA PHE A 38 -11.34 -11.56 2.07
C PHE A 38 -12.53 -12.44 2.44
N ASP A 39 -12.83 -12.64 3.73
CA ASP A 39 -14.01 -13.39 4.13
C ASP A 39 -15.29 -12.53 4.04
N GLY A 40 -16.18 -12.91 3.12
CA GLY A 40 -17.34 -12.12 2.72
C GLY A 40 -17.08 -11.15 1.55
N PRO A 41 -18.09 -10.36 1.15
CA PRO A 41 -17.99 -9.49 -0.03
C PRO A 41 -17.01 -8.32 0.17
N LEU A 42 -16.30 -7.95 -0.90
CA LEU A 42 -15.42 -6.78 -0.95
C LEU A 42 -16.18 -5.50 -0.55
N GLY A 43 -15.53 -4.66 0.26
CA GLY A 43 -16.00 -3.31 0.59
C GLY A 43 -15.82 -2.32 -0.57
N SER A 44 -16.41 -1.13 -0.43
CA SER A 44 -16.29 -0.04 -1.42
C SER A 44 -14.87 0.46 -1.64
N ALA A 45 -13.96 0.20 -0.70
CA ALA A 45 -12.55 0.56 -0.79
C ALA A 45 -11.79 -0.23 -1.87
N TRP A 46 -12.40 -1.24 -2.50
CA TRP A 46 -11.80 -2.04 -3.57
C TRP A 46 -12.53 -1.85 -4.90
N VAL A 47 -11.83 -1.38 -5.94
CA VAL A 47 -12.41 -1.13 -7.27
C VAL A 47 -11.70 -1.95 -8.36
N PRO A 48 -12.43 -2.67 -9.24
CA PRO A 48 -11.84 -3.45 -10.32
C PRO A 48 -10.98 -2.66 -11.31
N ILE A 49 -10.03 -3.36 -11.92
CA ILE A 49 -9.14 -2.90 -13.00
C ILE A 49 -9.35 -3.80 -14.22
N GLY A 50 -9.34 -3.24 -15.44
CA GLY A 50 -9.52 -4.01 -16.67
C GLY A 50 -10.94 -4.57 -16.83
N CYS A 51 -11.06 -5.75 -17.45
CA CYS A 51 -12.34 -6.42 -17.68
C CYS A 51 -12.44 -7.77 -16.93
N SER A 52 -12.26 -7.70 -15.61
CA SER A 52 -12.30 -8.85 -14.71
C SER A 52 -13.46 -8.86 -13.73
N THR A 53 -13.72 -10.03 -13.16
CA THR A 53 -14.54 -10.19 -11.96
C THR A 53 -13.66 -10.44 -10.75
N ALA A 54 -13.92 -9.75 -9.65
CA ALA A 54 -13.33 -9.99 -8.35
C ALA A 54 -14.39 -10.62 -7.43
N ALA A 55 -14.10 -11.78 -6.85
CA ALA A 55 -15.02 -12.52 -5.99
C ALA A 55 -14.31 -12.93 -4.70
N SER A 56 -14.85 -12.51 -3.55
CA SER A 56 -14.24 -12.75 -2.24
C SER A 56 -15.11 -13.64 -1.34
N GLY A 57 -14.48 -14.55 -0.62
CA GLY A 57 -15.10 -15.40 0.41
C GLY A 57 -14.34 -16.70 0.65
N ALA A 58 -14.55 -17.31 1.83
CA ALA A 58 -13.84 -18.50 2.30
C ALA A 58 -12.31 -18.29 2.44
N GLY A 59 -11.93 -17.09 2.91
CA GLY A 59 -10.54 -16.69 3.14
C GLY A 59 -9.74 -16.27 1.89
N GLU A 60 -10.41 -16.09 0.74
CA GLU A 60 -9.73 -15.80 -0.53
C GLU A 60 -10.45 -14.73 -1.36
N LEU A 61 -9.67 -13.92 -2.07
CA LEU A 61 -10.07 -13.07 -3.18
C LEU A 61 -9.65 -13.75 -4.49
N ILE A 62 -10.60 -14.17 -5.30
CA ILE A 62 -10.36 -14.68 -6.66
C ILE A 62 -10.51 -13.53 -7.66
N LEU A 63 -9.46 -13.26 -8.42
CA LEU A 63 -9.48 -12.40 -9.60
C LEU A 63 -9.54 -13.28 -10.86
N SER A 64 -10.62 -13.13 -11.63
CA SER A 64 -10.84 -13.87 -12.89
C SER A 64 -10.88 -12.93 -14.08
N ALA A 65 -10.06 -13.20 -15.10
CA ALA A 65 -10.19 -12.54 -16.39
C ALA A 65 -11.33 -13.16 -17.22
N LEU A 66 -12.14 -12.31 -17.86
CA LEU A 66 -13.17 -12.76 -18.79
C LEU A 66 -12.57 -13.17 -20.16
N GLU A 67 -13.36 -13.82 -21.00
CA GLU A 67 -12.97 -14.20 -22.37
C GLU A 67 -12.52 -12.97 -23.18
N GLY A 68 -11.30 -13.01 -23.71
CA GLY A 68 -10.67 -11.87 -24.41
C GLY A 68 -10.01 -10.81 -23.51
N CYS A 69 -9.94 -11.00 -22.19
CA CYS A 69 -9.34 -10.03 -21.26
C CYS A 69 -7.91 -10.43 -20.85
N SER A 70 -6.95 -9.55 -21.13
CA SER A 70 -5.53 -9.76 -20.85
C SER A 70 -5.08 -9.37 -19.43
N VAL A 71 -5.95 -8.72 -18.64
CA VAL A 71 -5.68 -8.22 -17.29
C VAL A 71 -6.90 -8.46 -16.40
N ALA A 72 -6.63 -8.89 -15.16
CA ALA A 72 -7.57 -8.90 -14.06
C ALA A 72 -6.97 -8.22 -12.83
N GLY A 73 -7.72 -7.34 -12.17
CA GLY A 73 -7.19 -6.58 -11.03
C GLY A 73 -8.25 -5.98 -10.12
N ILE A 74 -7.82 -5.64 -8.90
CA ILE A 74 -8.46 -4.62 -8.07
C ILE A 74 -7.41 -3.61 -7.60
N ARG A 75 -7.82 -2.36 -7.42
CA ARG A 75 -7.06 -1.34 -6.70
C ARG A 75 -7.78 -0.92 -5.43
N SER A 76 -7.03 -0.37 -4.48
CA SER A 76 -7.64 0.43 -3.44
C SER A 76 -8.18 1.74 -4.04
N GLU A 77 -9.35 2.19 -3.57
CA GLU A 77 -9.98 3.40 -4.08
C GLU A 77 -9.41 4.64 -3.40
N ARG A 78 -9.09 5.67 -4.19
CA ARG A 78 -8.18 6.75 -3.76
C ARG A 78 -8.78 7.63 -2.66
N GLU A 79 -10.09 7.80 -2.66
CA GLU A 79 -10.82 8.54 -1.61
C GLU A 79 -11.05 7.72 -0.33
N GLN A 80 -10.67 6.43 -0.29
CA GLN A 80 -11.01 5.50 0.82
C GLN A 80 -9.81 4.73 1.40
N LEU A 81 -8.74 4.52 0.62
CA LEU A 81 -7.57 3.73 1.03
C LEU A 81 -6.33 4.16 0.21
N MET A 82 -5.62 5.15 0.73
CA MET A 82 -4.29 5.60 0.29
C MET A 82 -3.31 5.50 1.47
N LEU A 83 -2.08 5.07 1.21
CA LEU A 83 -1.04 4.86 2.22
C LEU A 83 -0.01 6.00 2.21
N CYS A 84 0.39 6.42 3.40
CA CYS A 84 1.40 7.44 3.66
C CYS A 84 2.57 6.86 4.47
N GLY A 85 3.56 7.69 4.80
CA GLY A 85 4.63 7.34 5.75
C GLY A 85 5.43 6.10 5.37
N ASP A 86 5.82 5.33 6.38
CA ASP A 86 6.48 4.04 6.24
C ASP A 86 5.44 2.92 6.39
N PHE A 87 5.56 1.86 5.59
CA PHE A 87 4.57 0.78 5.58
C PHE A 87 5.16 -0.58 5.18
N GLU A 88 4.56 -1.67 5.65
CA GLU A 88 4.75 -3.02 5.09
C GLU A 88 3.41 -3.55 4.57
N ILE A 89 3.34 -3.81 3.26
CA ILE A 89 2.25 -4.59 2.65
C ILE A 89 2.75 -6.02 2.50
N THR A 90 2.02 -6.97 3.05
CA THR A 90 2.16 -8.41 2.73
C THR A 90 0.85 -8.96 2.17
N VAL A 91 0.94 -9.85 1.17
CA VAL A 91 -0.22 -10.58 0.67
C VAL A 91 0.20 -11.98 0.24
N ASN A 92 -0.55 -12.99 0.65
CA ASN A 92 -0.37 -14.33 0.11
C ASN A 92 -0.99 -14.38 -1.29
N TRP A 93 -0.29 -14.95 -2.25
CA TRP A 93 -0.82 -15.23 -3.58
C TRP A 93 -0.78 -16.74 -3.85
N ARG A 94 -1.69 -17.23 -4.68
CA ARG A 94 -1.57 -18.53 -5.33
C ARG A 94 -2.16 -18.50 -6.73
N LEU A 95 -1.61 -19.33 -7.58
CA LEU A 95 -2.21 -19.63 -8.88
C LEU A 95 -3.57 -20.31 -8.63
N GLY A 96 -4.56 -19.96 -9.45
CA GLY A 96 -5.88 -20.59 -9.42
C GLY A 96 -5.87 -21.94 -10.14
N ALA A 97 -6.97 -22.27 -10.80
CA ALA A 97 -7.00 -23.39 -11.73
C ALA A 97 -6.30 -23.02 -13.05
N TRP A 98 -4.97 -22.83 -13.01
CA TRP A 98 -4.17 -22.49 -14.19
C TRP A 98 -4.04 -23.70 -15.12
N PRO A 99 -4.61 -23.68 -16.35
CA PRO A 99 -4.07 -24.51 -17.40
C PRO A 99 -2.65 -24.03 -17.73
N GLU A 100 -1.75 -24.98 -17.98
CA GLU A 100 -0.42 -24.76 -18.53
C GLU A 100 -0.48 -23.74 -19.69
N PRO A 101 0.28 -22.64 -19.64
CA PRO A 101 0.24 -21.62 -20.69
C PRO A 101 0.67 -22.20 -22.03
N SER A 102 -0.02 -21.81 -23.10
CA SER A 102 0.43 -22.06 -24.46
C SER A 102 1.78 -21.37 -24.73
N ILE A 103 2.60 -21.97 -25.61
CA ILE A 103 3.87 -21.39 -26.03
C ILE A 103 3.64 -19.98 -26.59
N GLY A 104 4.09 -18.95 -25.87
CA GLY A 104 3.89 -17.55 -26.21
C GLY A 104 2.93 -16.74 -25.31
N THR A 105 2.21 -17.38 -24.38
CA THR A 105 1.23 -16.71 -23.50
C THR A 105 1.75 -16.60 -22.06
N ASP A 106 2.65 -15.65 -21.81
CA ASP A 106 3.28 -15.44 -20.51
C ASP A 106 2.27 -14.88 -19.48
N ARG A 107 2.13 -15.56 -18.33
CA ARG A 107 1.13 -15.19 -17.31
C ARG A 107 1.80 -14.70 -16.03
N ALA A 108 1.30 -13.61 -15.44
CA ALA A 108 1.86 -13.00 -14.23
C ALA A 108 0.82 -12.85 -13.11
N VAL A 109 1.30 -12.90 -11.87
CA VAL A 109 0.59 -12.51 -10.64
C VAL A 109 1.44 -11.48 -9.89
N GLN A 110 0.80 -10.44 -9.34
CA GLN A 110 1.49 -9.22 -8.91
C GLN A 110 0.81 -8.48 -7.75
N LEU A 111 1.64 -7.88 -6.90
CA LEU A 111 1.31 -6.81 -5.95
C LEU A 111 2.01 -5.53 -6.43
N ALA A 112 1.31 -4.39 -6.41
CA ALA A 112 1.91 -3.10 -6.69
C ALA A 112 1.40 -2.00 -5.76
N VAL A 113 2.21 -0.95 -5.64
CA VAL A 113 1.83 0.35 -5.09
C VAL A 113 2.03 1.41 -6.17
N CYS A 114 1.03 2.26 -6.37
CA CYS A 114 1.02 3.29 -7.41
C CYS A 114 0.91 4.68 -6.77
N ARG A 115 1.68 5.66 -7.24
CA ARG A 115 1.64 7.02 -6.69
C ARG A 115 0.27 7.64 -6.94
N ALA A 116 -0.29 8.31 -5.93
CA ALA A 116 -1.64 8.91 -6.03
C ALA A 116 -1.72 10.11 -6.99
N ASN A 117 -0.59 10.69 -7.38
CA ASN A 117 -0.46 11.97 -8.07
C ASN A 117 -0.70 11.95 -9.60
N ASN A 118 -1.15 10.85 -10.20
CA ASN A 118 -1.42 10.76 -11.64
C ASN A 118 -2.48 9.70 -11.98
N ASP A 119 -3.25 9.92 -13.05
CA ASP A 119 -4.42 9.10 -13.42
C ASP A 119 -4.10 7.96 -14.40
N SER A 120 -2.84 7.81 -14.82
CA SER A 120 -2.42 6.71 -15.68
C SER A 120 -2.19 5.41 -14.90
N GLU A 121 -2.56 4.29 -15.52
CA GLU A 121 -2.25 2.92 -15.04
C GLU A 121 -0.73 2.62 -15.05
N SER A 122 0.10 3.56 -15.50
CA SER A 122 1.56 3.47 -15.57
C SER A 122 2.29 4.15 -14.41
N ASN A 123 1.58 4.72 -13.42
CA ASN A 123 2.19 5.45 -12.30
C ASN A 123 2.57 4.56 -11.09
N THR A 124 3.04 3.35 -11.35
CA THR A 124 3.47 2.40 -10.30
C THR A 124 4.76 2.91 -9.65
N LEU A 125 4.79 3.03 -8.32
CA LEU A 125 6.00 3.35 -7.57
C LEU A 125 6.90 2.10 -7.47
N ALA A 126 6.30 1.00 -7.04
CA ALA A 126 6.93 -0.30 -6.91
C ALA A 126 5.92 -1.41 -7.22
N ALA A 127 6.38 -2.47 -7.88
CA ALA A 127 5.66 -3.72 -8.05
C ALA A 127 6.60 -4.89 -7.76
N ILE A 128 6.00 -5.99 -7.29
CA ILE A 128 6.59 -7.31 -7.25
C ILE A 128 5.63 -8.29 -7.89
N GLY A 129 6.16 -9.23 -8.67
CA GLY A 129 5.37 -10.29 -9.26
C GLY A 129 6.16 -11.56 -9.52
N ARG A 130 5.44 -12.58 -10.00
CA ARG A 130 5.97 -13.86 -10.47
C ARG A 130 5.38 -14.14 -11.84
N VAL A 131 6.20 -14.55 -12.80
CA VAL A 131 5.76 -14.90 -14.17
C VAL A 131 5.96 -16.39 -14.44
N ASP A 132 4.89 -17.02 -14.91
CA ASP A 132 4.93 -18.31 -15.57
C ASP A 132 5.12 -18.05 -17.08
N ALA A 133 6.38 -17.84 -17.48
CA ALA A 133 6.76 -17.47 -18.83
C ALA A 133 7.05 -18.71 -19.69
N TRP A 134 6.45 -18.80 -20.88
CA TRP A 134 6.77 -19.83 -21.88
C TRP A 134 7.14 -19.23 -23.25
N SER A 135 7.11 -17.91 -23.42
CA SER A 135 7.64 -17.24 -24.61
C SER A 135 9.17 -17.13 -24.53
N ALA A 136 9.86 -17.45 -25.62
CA ALA A 136 11.31 -17.23 -25.75
C ALA A 136 11.64 -15.76 -26.11
N THR A 137 10.81 -14.83 -25.63
CA THR A 137 10.72 -13.43 -26.06
C THR A 137 10.41 -12.44 -24.94
N SER A 138 10.11 -12.94 -23.73
CA SER A 138 10.22 -12.18 -22.48
C SER A 138 11.68 -11.76 -22.20
N CYS A 139 11.90 -10.73 -21.38
CA CYS A 139 13.25 -10.51 -20.82
C CYS A 139 13.56 -11.39 -19.60
N PHE A 140 12.53 -11.99 -18.99
CA PHE A 140 12.69 -13.13 -18.08
C PHE A 140 13.30 -14.30 -18.85
N GLY A 141 14.38 -14.86 -18.31
CA GLY A 141 15.18 -15.89 -18.98
C GLY A 141 14.58 -17.30 -18.87
N THR A 142 13.59 -17.48 -18.00
CA THR A 142 13.09 -18.78 -17.57
C THR A 142 11.62 -18.74 -17.13
N PRO A 143 10.87 -19.85 -17.25
CA PRO A 143 9.58 -20.01 -16.59
C PRO A 143 9.72 -19.94 -15.07
N GLY A 144 8.71 -19.39 -14.38
CA GLY A 144 8.68 -19.33 -12.92
C GLY A 144 9.68 -18.33 -12.32
N GLU A 145 9.89 -17.18 -12.96
CA GLU A 145 10.83 -16.16 -12.50
C GLU A 145 10.09 -15.06 -11.71
N TYR A 146 10.66 -14.63 -10.58
CA TYR A 146 10.20 -13.44 -9.86
C TYR A 146 10.75 -12.17 -10.51
N TRP A 147 10.04 -11.07 -10.33
CA TRP A 147 10.51 -9.75 -10.75
C TRP A 147 10.06 -8.68 -9.76
N ALA A 148 10.88 -7.65 -9.63
CA ALA A 148 10.49 -6.38 -9.05
C ALA A 148 10.64 -5.30 -10.13
N TRP A 149 9.77 -4.31 -10.10
CA TRP A 149 9.78 -3.19 -11.04
C TRP A 149 9.51 -1.91 -10.28
N PHE A 150 10.34 -0.90 -10.53
CA PHE A 150 10.12 0.47 -10.10
C PHE A 150 10.03 1.33 -11.36
N ASP A 151 9.16 2.34 -11.38
CA ASP A 151 9.08 3.28 -12.50
C ASP A 151 10.38 4.07 -12.61
N PRO A 152 11.24 3.82 -13.62
CA PRO A 152 12.58 4.37 -13.66
C PRO A 152 12.48 5.86 -13.97
N MET A 153 12.77 6.68 -12.96
CA MET A 153 12.45 8.11 -12.89
C MET A 153 12.47 8.80 -14.26
N VAL A 154 11.29 9.09 -14.80
CA VAL A 154 11.09 9.71 -16.13
C VAL A 154 11.85 11.05 -16.27
N TRP A 155 12.22 11.66 -15.15
CA TRP A 155 13.07 12.84 -15.01
C TRP A 155 14.52 12.70 -15.49
N LEU A 156 15.10 11.49 -15.51
CA LEU A 156 16.50 11.26 -15.90
C LEU A 156 16.68 10.88 -17.38
N GLY A 157 15.59 10.70 -18.14
CA GLY A 157 15.65 10.44 -19.59
C GLY A 157 16.26 9.09 -19.98
N MET A 158 16.36 8.16 -19.03
CA MET A 158 16.65 6.76 -19.32
C MET A 158 15.44 6.11 -20.00
N PRO A 159 15.63 5.15 -20.93
CA PRO A 159 14.52 4.33 -21.40
C PRO A 159 14.01 3.45 -20.25
N PRO A 160 12.71 3.09 -20.23
CA PRO A 160 12.23 2.08 -19.30
C PRO A 160 12.86 0.73 -19.66
N ASP A 161 13.77 0.26 -18.82
CA ASP A 161 14.25 -1.11 -18.81
C ASP A 161 13.44 -1.86 -17.74
N PRO A 162 12.44 -2.69 -18.13
CA PRO A 162 11.54 -3.32 -17.18
C PRO A 162 12.17 -4.54 -16.46
N CYS A 163 13.47 -4.77 -16.66
CA CYS A 163 14.18 -5.99 -16.28
C CYS A 163 15.27 -5.73 -15.22
N LEU A 164 15.26 -4.55 -14.57
CA LEU A 164 16.27 -4.10 -13.62
C LEU A 164 16.05 -4.63 -12.19
N THR A 165 16.69 -5.75 -11.84
CA THR A 165 16.94 -6.13 -10.45
C THR A 165 18.06 -5.25 -9.86
N SER A 166 17.71 -4.15 -9.18
CA SER A 166 18.67 -3.16 -8.66
C SER A 166 19.73 -3.75 -7.71
N LEU A 167 19.38 -4.78 -6.94
CA LEU A 167 20.26 -5.49 -6.00
C LEU A 167 21.23 -6.49 -6.68
N GLY A 168 21.12 -6.72 -7.99
CA GLY A 168 21.94 -7.69 -8.74
C GLY A 168 21.65 -9.16 -8.42
N THR A 169 20.63 -9.43 -7.61
CA THR A 169 20.07 -10.75 -7.32
C THR A 169 19.16 -11.21 -8.45
N THR A 170 19.67 -12.02 -9.38
CA THR A 170 18.81 -12.79 -10.28
C THR A 170 18.09 -13.89 -9.47
N PRO A 171 16.75 -13.89 -9.39
CA PRO A 171 16.03 -14.91 -8.64
C PRO A 171 16.17 -16.27 -9.32
N ALA A 172 16.17 -17.33 -8.52
CA ALA A 172 16.19 -18.69 -9.05
C ALA A 172 14.80 -19.04 -9.64
N PRO A 173 14.73 -19.78 -10.75
CA PRO A 173 13.45 -20.25 -11.29
C PRO A 173 12.73 -21.17 -10.30
N THR A 174 11.45 -20.87 -10.02
CA THR A 174 10.62 -21.57 -9.03
C THR A 174 9.42 -22.28 -9.66
N THR A 175 9.06 -23.44 -9.11
CA THR A 175 7.84 -24.18 -9.46
C THR A 175 6.73 -24.05 -8.42
N ALA A 176 6.87 -23.13 -7.46
CA ALA A 176 5.84 -22.89 -6.45
C ALA A 176 4.57 -22.30 -7.08
N ASP A 177 3.42 -22.91 -6.80
CA ASP A 177 2.09 -22.43 -7.20
C ASP A 177 1.51 -21.42 -6.20
N ASN A 178 2.23 -21.11 -5.13
CA ASN A 178 1.84 -20.18 -4.08
C ASN A 178 3.07 -19.54 -3.40
N GLY A 179 2.84 -18.43 -2.70
CA GLY A 179 3.86 -17.75 -1.92
C GLY A 179 3.33 -16.47 -1.27
N VAL A 180 4.22 -15.65 -0.74
CA VAL A 180 3.90 -14.34 -0.16
C VAL A 180 4.69 -13.26 -0.89
N PHE A 181 4.02 -12.18 -1.28
CA PHE A 181 4.67 -10.95 -1.73
C PHE A 181 4.76 -9.96 -0.58
N ARG A 182 5.83 -9.17 -0.56
CA ARG A 182 6.02 -8.01 0.31
C ARG A 182 6.48 -6.79 -0.47
N ILE A 183 5.90 -5.64 -0.15
CA ILE A 183 6.47 -4.33 -0.45
C ILE A 183 6.58 -3.55 0.87
N THR A 184 7.77 -3.06 1.18
CA THR A 184 8.05 -2.29 2.39
C THR A 184 8.64 -0.93 2.02
N ARG A 185 8.07 0.18 2.50
CA ARG A 185 8.71 1.51 2.47
C ARG A 185 9.23 1.86 3.85
N LEU A 186 10.50 2.27 3.92
CA LEU A 186 11.18 2.75 5.13
C LEU A 186 12.01 3.99 4.80
N GLY A 187 11.58 5.14 5.30
CA GLY A 187 12.07 6.46 4.92
C GLY A 187 12.06 6.65 3.39
N SER A 188 13.22 6.96 2.83
CA SER A 188 13.41 7.18 1.40
C SER A 188 13.79 5.91 0.60
N SER A 189 13.50 4.71 1.12
CA SER A 189 13.78 3.44 0.44
C SER A 189 12.53 2.57 0.34
N ILE A 190 12.34 1.89 -0.79
CA ILE A 190 11.31 0.87 -0.97
C ILE A 190 11.94 -0.46 -1.36
N THR A 191 11.51 -1.55 -0.73
CA THR A 191 12.02 -2.91 -0.94
C THR A 191 10.90 -3.84 -1.38
N CYS A 192 11.18 -4.65 -2.41
CA CYS A 192 10.32 -5.75 -2.86
C CYS A 192 10.92 -7.08 -2.40
N SER A 193 10.16 -7.90 -1.66
CA SER A 193 10.61 -9.20 -1.15
C SER A 193 9.56 -10.30 -1.38
N TYR A 194 9.99 -11.57 -1.44
CA TYR A 194 9.08 -12.71 -1.50
C TYR A 194 9.48 -13.84 -0.53
N ASP A 195 8.54 -14.73 -0.21
CA ASP A 195 8.80 -15.98 0.52
C ASP A 195 7.93 -17.12 -0.04
N GLU A 196 8.50 -18.33 -0.11
CA GLU A 196 7.86 -19.58 -0.55
C GLU A 196 7.78 -20.63 0.59
N GLY A 197 7.94 -20.18 1.84
CA GLY A 197 8.07 -21.02 3.04
C GLY A 197 9.53 -21.38 3.39
N ALA A 198 10.49 -20.64 2.84
CA ALA A 198 11.94 -20.80 3.07
C ALA A 198 12.56 -19.63 3.87
N GLY A 199 11.83 -18.52 4.03
CA GLY A 199 12.30 -17.26 4.56
C GLY A 199 12.41 -16.19 3.46
N TRP A 200 12.20 -14.93 3.85
CA TRP A 200 12.22 -13.78 2.94
C TRP A 200 13.49 -13.66 2.09
N ILE A 201 13.30 -13.41 0.80
CA ILE A 201 14.33 -13.05 -0.17
C ILE A 201 14.00 -11.64 -0.68
N ASP A 202 14.90 -10.70 -0.44
CA ASP A 202 14.81 -9.34 -0.99
C ASP A 202 15.30 -9.35 -2.45
N LEU A 203 14.43 -8.87 -3.34
CA LEU A 203 14.58 -8.99 -4.79
C LEU A 203 15.12 -7.71 -5.43
N ALA A 204 14.63 -6.56 -4.98
CA ALA A 204 15.14 -5.26 -5.37
C ALA A 204 14.81 -4.20 -4.31
N GLU A 205 15.66 -3.16 -4.26
CA GLU A 205 15.52 -1.99 -3.39
C GLU A 205 15.79 -0.73 -4.23
N GLU A 206 15.00 0.33 -4.06
CA GLU A 206 15.14 1.58 -4.85
C GLU A 206 14.84 2.82 -4.00
N ALA A 207 15.48 3.95 -4.34
CA ALA A 207 15.26 5.20 -3.64
C ALA A 207 13.94 5.86 -4.06
N VAL A 208 13.13 6.27 -3.08
CA VAL A 208 11.80 6.85 -3.31
C VAL A 208 11.58 8.15 -2.57
N ASP A 209 10.62 8.91 -3.08
CA ASP A 209 10.02 10.05 -2.39
C ASP A 209 8.91 9.60 -1.42
N ASP A 210 8.42 10.55 -0.64
CA ASP A 210 7.37 10.43 0.37
C ASP A 210 5.95 10.29 -0.22
N THR A 211 5.78 10.48 -1.54
CA THR A 211 4.47 10.49 -2.22
C THR A 211 3.58 9.32 -1.78
N ALA A 212 2.36 9.64 -1.36
CA ALA A 212 1.36 8.65 -0.97
C ALA A 212 0.98 7.72 -2.14
N VAL A 213 0.65 6.48 -1.81
CA VAL A 213 0.36 5.42 -2.79
C VAL A 213 -1.02 4.80 -2.59
N PHE A 214 -1.54 4.16 -3.64
CA PHE A 214 -2.68 3.26 -3.58
C PHE A 214 -2.25 1.85 -4.01
N VAL A 215 -2.86 0.81 -3.44
CA VAL A 215 -2.47 -0.59 -3.63
C VAL A 215 -3.16 -1.16 -4.87
N GLN A 216 -2.49 -2.03 -5.62
CA GLN A 216 -3.09 -2.88 -6.65
C GLN A 216 -2.73 -4.35 -6.41
N LEU A 217 -3.75 -5.22 -6.50
CA LEU A 217 -3.59 -6.67 -6.62
C LEU A 217 -4.02 -7.05 -8.04
N PHE A 218 -3.12 -7.67 -8.81
CA PHE A 218 -3.41 -7.96 -10.22
C PHE A 218 -2.84 -9.28 -10.72
N ALA A 219 -3.34 -9.66 -11.89
CA ALA A 219 -2.85 -10.77 -12.70
C ALA A 219 -3.04 -10.43 -14.19
N SER A 220 -2.18 -10.97 -15.04
CA SER A 220 -2.24 -10.72 -16.48
C SER A 220 -1.87 -11.97 -17.28
N SER A 221 -2.36 -12.06 -18.51
CA SER A 221 -1.84 -12.96 -19.57
C SER A 221 -0.78 -12.25 -20.42
N GLN A 222 -0.12 -11.25 -19.83
CA GLN A 222 0.86 -10.37 -20.47
C GLN A 222 1.94 -10.00 -19.46
N GLY A 223 3.14 -10.54 -19.64
CA GLY A 223 4.31 -10.02 -18.93
C GLY A 223 4.66 -8.62 -19.41
N ILE A 224 4.69 -7.67 -18.46
CA ILE A 224 5.24 -6.30 -18.60
C ILE A 224 4.40 -5.30 -19.43
N PRO A 225 4.24 -4.04 -18.98
CA PRO A 225 3.74 -2.95 -19.82
C PRO A 225 4.59 -2.74 -21.08
N GLY A 226 4.00 -2.88 -22.26
CA GLY A 226 4.63 -2.57 -23.56
C GLY A 226 4.95 -3.76 -24.47
N GLN A 227 4.74 -5.00 -24.01
CA GLN A 227 4.70 -6.18 -24.89
C GLN A 227 3.40 -6.22 -25.71
N SER A 228 3.37 -7.03 -26.78
CA SER A 228 2.21 -7.13 -27.67
C SER A 228 1.17 -8.13 -27.14
N PHE A 229 -0.02 -7.62 -26.84
CA PHE A 229 -1.18 -8.39 -26.39
C PHE A 229 -1.39 -9.72 -27.13
N ASP A 230 -1.47 -10.81 -26.35
CA ASP A 230 -2.18 -12.02 -26.76
C ASP A 230 -3.59 -11.62 -27.24
N PRO A 231 -3.95 -11.90 -28.50
CA PRO A 231 -5.22 -11.46 -29.07
C PRO A 231 -6.43 -12.26 -28.59
N ASP A 232 -6.25 -13.42 -27.94
CA ASP A 232 -7.35 -14.26 -27.45
C ASP A 232 -6.93 -15.09 -26.20
N PRO A 233 -6.66 -14.43 -25.06
CA PRO A 233 -6.17 -15.12 -23.88
C PRO A 233 -7.27 -15.99 -23.27
N ALA A 234 -6.96 -17.28 -23.13
CA ALA A 234 -7.81 -18.20 -22.38
C ALA A 234 -7.97 -17.71 -20.92
N PRO A 235 -9.17 -17.84 -20.31
CA PRO A 235 -9.42 -17.39 -18.94
C PRO A 235 -8.39 -17.89 -17.93
N PHE A 236 -8.18 -17.08 -16.90
CA PHE A 236 -7.28 -17.38 -15.78
C PHE A 236 -7.86 -16.84 -14.48
N ASP A 237 -7.67 -17.62 -13.42
CA ASP A 237 -8.02 -17.27 -12.04
C ASP A 237 -6.73 -17.11 -11.22
N VAL A 238 -6.62 -16.07 -10.42
CA VAL A 238 -5.58 -15.92 -9.39
C VAL A 238 -6.25 -15.67 -8.05
N ALA A 239 -5.77 -16.32 -7.00
CA ALA A 239 -6.28 -16.11 -5.65
C ALA A 239 -5.27 -15.36 -4.77
N PHE A 240 -5.74 -14.33 -4.07
CA PHE A 240 -5.04 -13.64 -3.01
C PHE A 240 -5.69 -13.97 -1.67
N SER A 241 -4.92 -14.00 -0.58
CA SER A 241 -5.44 -14.19 0.78
C SER A 241 -4.57 -13.44 1.79
N ASN A 242 -5.11 -13.16 2.98
CA ASN A 242 -4.36 -12.54 4.08
C ASN A 242 -3.58 -11.29 3.62
N LEU A 243 -4.30 -10.33 3.03
CA LEU A 243 -3.72 -9.00 2.76
C LEU A 243 -3.54 -8.30 4.11
N ARG A 244 -2.31 -7.87 4.39
CA ARG A 244 -1.98 -7.07 5.56
C ARG A 244 -1.22 -5.85 5.11
N ILE A 245 -1.66 -4.68 5.56
CA ILE A 245 -0.96 -3.41 5.45
C ILE A 245 -0.67 -3.01 6.90
N ILE A 246 0.59 -2.81 7.23
CA ILE A 246 1.03 -2.43 8.57
C ILE A 246 1.69 -1.06 8.47
N ASP A 247 1.29 -0.14 9.34
CA ASP A 247 1.94 1.16 9.44
C ASP A 247 3.28 0.99 10.18
N LEU A 248 4.37 1.39 9.52
CA LEU A 248 5.73 1.33 10.05
C LEU A 248 6.27 2.69 10.49
N SER A 249 5.50 3.78 10.34
CA SER A 249 5.81 5.05 11.04
C SER A 249 5.73 4.89 12.56
N GLY A 250 5.06 3.82 13.02
CA GLY A 250 4.98 3.36 14.39
C GLY A 250 3.61 3.62 15.00
N PRO A 251 3.43 3.39 16.32
CA PRO A 251 2.37 4.11 17.00
C PRO A 251 2.66 5.60 16.86
N ILE A 252 1.67 6.40 16.44
CA ILE A 252 1.77 7.87 16.49
C ILE A 252 2.05 8.22 17.96
N THR A 253 3.32 8.47 18.28
CA THR A 253 3.70 8.91 19.62
C THR A 253 2.99 10.24 19.82
N PRO A 254 2.11 10.40 20.82
CA PRO A 254 1.29 11.60 20.93
C PRO A 254 2.19 12.83 20.86
N CYS A 255 2.05 13.56 19.76
CA CYS A 255 2.97 14.63 19.35
C CYS A 255 2.25 15.94 19.65
N PRO A 256 2.24 16.42 20.90
CA PRO A 256 1.19 17.34 21.38
C PRO A 256 1.46 18.78 20.91
N ALA A 257 2.52 18.95 20.11
CA ALA A 257 2.95 20.16 19.44
C ALA A 257 2.68 20.14 17.92
N ASP A 258 2.18 19.04 17.36
CA ASP A 258 1.52 19.02 16.05
C ASP A 258 0.05 19.41 16.29
N LEU A 259 -0.28 20.63 15.90
CA LEU A 259 -1.52 21.33 16.27
C LEU A 259 -2.43 21.55 15.06
N ASP A 260 -1.93 21.38 13.85
CA ASP A 260 -2.76 21.27 12.64
C ASP A 260 -3.00 19.82 12.17
N GLY A 261 -2.21 18.86 12.65
CA GLY A 261 -2.33 17.42 12.36
C GLY A 261 -1.59 17.02 11.09
N SER A 262 -0.45 17.66 10.81
CA SER A 262 0.34 17.45 9.58
C SER A 262 1.41 16.37 9.70
N GLY A 263 1.74 15.90 10.91
CA GLY A 263 2.84 14.96 11.18
C GLY A 263 4.22 15.62 11.37
N ASP A 264 4.31 16.94 11.24
CA ASP A 264 5.52 17.74 11.41
C ASP A 264 5.26 18.88 12.44
N VAL A 265 6.02 18.94 13.53
CA VAL A 265 6.02 20.11 14.42
C VAL A 265 6.80 21.24 13.76
N GLY A 266 6.09 22.27 13.29
CA GLY A 266 6.67 23.28 12.41
C GLY A 266 6.20 24.71 12.66
N PHE A 267 6.21 25.49 11.57
CA PHE A 267 5.92 26.92 11.63
C PHE A 267 4.41 27.22 11.75
N ALA A 268 3.54 26.28 11.35
CA ALA A 268 2.09 26.42 11.51
C ALA A 268 1.69 26.33 12.99
N ASP A 269 2.23 25.36 13.71
CA ASP A 269 1.96 25.09 15.13
C ASP A 269 2.48 26.24 16.00
N LEU A 270 3.70 26.69 15.72
CA LEU A 270 4.30 27.88 16.31
C LEU A 270 3.40 29.12 16.11
N LEU A 271 2.87 29.32 14.91
CA LEU A 271 1.93 30.42 14.66
C LEU A 271 0.61 30.23 15.41
N SER A 272 0.13 28.99 15.60
CA SER A 272 -1.10 28.72 16.36
C SER A 272 -0.93 29.07 17.84
N VAL A 273 0.16 28.65 18.49
CA VAL A 273 0.50 29.00 19.89
C VAL A 273 0.66 30.51 20.05
N LEU A 274 1.35 31.18 19.11
CA LEU A 274 1.50 32.64 19.12
C LEU A 274 0.18 33.39 18.85
N ALA A 275 -0.80 32.78 18.19
CA ALA A 275 -2.12 33.36 17.93
C ALA A 275 -3.11 33.16 19.10
N ALA A 276 -2.98 32.07 19.85
CA ALA A 276 -3.84 31.74 21.00
C ALA A 276 -3.36 32.33 22.35
N TRP A 277 -2.19 32.97 22.37
CA TRP A 277 -1.48 33.40 23.57
C TRP A 277 -2.32 34.11 24.65
N GLY A 278 -2.36 33.52 25.84
CA GLY A 278 -3.12 34.00 27.00
C GLY A 278 -4.13 32.98 27.54
N PRO A 279 -5.06 33.42 28.41
CA PRO A 279 -5.97 32.51 29.11
C PRO A 279 -6.94 31.77 28.19
N CYS A 280 -7.07 30.47 28.41
CA CYS A 280 -8.03 29.64 27.67
C CYS A 280 -9.48 30.01 28.03
N GLY A 281 -10.28 30.26 26.98
CA GLY A 281 -11.72 30.54 27.11
C GLY A 281 -12.61 29.28 27.17
N GLY A 282 -12.00 28.11 27.13
CA GLY A 282 -12.60 26.78 26.92
C GLY A 282 -11.48 25.79 26.61
N GLU A 283 -11.78 24.75 25.83
CA GLU A 283 -10.74 23.87 25.27
C GLU A 283 -9.85 24.65 24.28
N CYS A 284 -8.55 24.37 24.33
CA CYS A 284 -7.50 25.12 23.64
C CYS A 284 -6.33 24.17 23.31
N PRO A 285 -6.23 23.60 22.09
CA PRO A 285 -5.14 22.68 21.73
C PRO A 285 -3.73 23.25 21.91
N GLN A 286 -3.60 24.58 21.98
CA GLN A 286 -2.36 25.31 22.20
C GLN A 286 -1.89 25.34 23.68
N ASP A 287 -2.69 24.86 24.64
CA ASP A 287 -2.33 24.67 26.05
C ASP A 287 -1.84 23.22 26.23
N ILE A 288 -0.58 23.01 25.89
CA ILE A 288 0.05 21.71 25.67
C ILE A 288 0.47 21.06 27.01
N ASP A 289 0.58 21.85 28.09
CA ASP A 289 0.87 21.35 29.45
C ASP A 289 -0.33 21.35 30.41
N ASP A 290 -1.57 21.49 29.89
CA ASP A 290 -2.84 21.50 30.63
C ASP A 290 -2.88 22.56 31.77
N SER A 291 -2.25 23.72 31.57
CA SER A 291 -2.11 24.78 32.58
C SER A 291 -3.32 25.70 32.72
N GLY A 292 -4.09 25.86 31.65
CA GLY A 292 -5.21 26.80 31.49
C GLY A 292 -4.84 28.15 30.84
N ASP A 293 -3.56 28.40 30.52
CA ASP A 293 -3.04 29.66 29.96
C ASP A 293 -1.99 29.39 28.86
N VAL A 294 -2.33 29.53 27.58
CA VAL A 294 -1.37 29.39 26.45
C VAL A 294 -0.21 30.38 26.60
N GLY A 295 1.03 29.88 26.68
CA GLY A 295 2.17 30.72 26.95
C GLY A 295 3.54 30.11 26.64
N PHE A 296 4.49 30.36 27.54
CA PHE A 296 5.91 30.07 27.30
C PHE A 296 6.27 28.59 27.49
N ALA A 297 5.46 27.82 28.22
CA ALA A 297 5.65 26.37 28.36
C ALA A 297 5.35 25.68 27.02
N ASP A 298 4.19 25.97 26.44
CA ASP A 298 3.69 25.43 25.16
C ASP A 298 4.61 25.80 24.00
N LEU A 299 5.02 27.08 23.95
CA LEU A 299 6.01 27.56 23.00
C LEU A 299 7.33 26.79 23.13
N LEU A 300 7.76 26.45 24.35
CA LEU A 300 8.97 25.66 24.55
C LEU A 300 8.76 24.19 24.13
N THR A 301 7.56 23.63 24.34
CA THR A 301 7.20 22.28 23.86
C THR A 301 7.30 22.22 22.33
N VAL A 302 6.65 23.14 21.60
CA VAL A 302 6.76 23.25 20.13
C VAL A 302 8.21 23.42 19.67
N LEU A 303 8.97 24.32 20.30
CA LEU A 303 10.38 24.54 19.95
C LEU A 303 11.30 23.35 20.33
N SER A 304 10.86 22.45 21.21
CA SER A 304 11.62 21.26 21.63
C SER A 304 11.32 20.01 20.78
N ALA A 305 10.14 19.95 20.18
CA ALA A 305 9.68 18.84 19.33
C ALA A 305 9.88 19.11 17.82
N TRP A 306 10.50 20.24 17.45
CA TRP A 306 10.57 20.75 16.09
C TRP A 306 11.13 19.78 15.04
N GLY A 307 10.33 19.47 14.02
CA GLY A 307 10.58 18.46 12.99
C GLY A 307 9.50 17.38 12.95
N PRO A 308 9.72 16.27 12.23
CA PRO A 308 8.75 15.18 12.13
C PRO A 308 8.42 14.55 13.48
N CYS A 309 7.16 14.15 13.66
CA CYS A 309 6.72 13.40 14.82
C CYS A 309 7.20 11.92 14.76
N GLY A 310 8.35 11.62 15.38
CA GLY A 310 8.94 10.27 15.48
C GLY A 310 10.03 10.12 16.54
#